data_AF-A0A848XW34-F1
#
_entry.id   AF-A0A848XW34-F1
#
_cell.length_a   1.000
_cell.length_b   1.000
_cell.length_c   1.000
_cell.angle_alpha   90.00
_cell.angle_beta   90.00
_cell.angle_gamma   90.00
#
_symmetry.space_group_name_H-M   'P 1'
#
loop_
_entity.id
_entity.type
_entity.pdbx_description
1 polymer ?
#
loop_
_entity_poly.entity_id
_entity_poly.type
_entity_poly.pdbx_seq_one_letter_code
_entity_poly.pdbx_strand_id
1 'polypeptide(L)'
;MDRRARRLGLLLLGTAALGALGALIIQDQLRRHRRDLFSPNAFRRLAALGHMAGEPASVDAIMLLRDFTSWEPRKMLRSRAMAILGRMEEDFLHGASSEEGHS
;
A
#
# COMPACT_ATOMS: atom_id res chain seq x y z
N MET A 1 -14.58 -39.75 -29.58
CA MET A 1 -13.95 -38.66 -28.80
C MET A 1 -13.65 -39.17 -27.40
N ASP A 2 -12.37 -39.32 -27.07
CA ASP A 2 -11.94 -40.05 -25.89
C ASP A 2 -12.22 -39.30 -24.58
N ARG A 3 -12.96 -39.95 -23.68
CA ARG A 3 -13.36 -39.41 -22.36
C ARG A 3 -12.15 -39.04 -21.48
N ARG A 4 -10.95 -39.48 -21.83
CA ARG A 4 -9.68 -39.12 -21.18
C ARG A 4 -9.20 -37.74 -21.61
N ALA A 5 -9.24 -37.43 -22.91
CA ALA A 5 -8.88 -36.11 -23.44
C ALA A 5 -9.81 -35.00 -22.90
N ARG A 6 -11.11 -35.31 -22.76
CA ARG A 6 -12.08 -34.37 -22.18
C ARG A 6 -11.82 -34.08 -20.69
N ARG A 7 -11.39 -35.10 -19.93
CA ARG A 7 -11.05 -34.95 -18.50
C ARG A 7 -9.74 -34.19 -18.28
N LEU A 8 -8.73 -34.46 -19.10
CA LEU A 8 -7.48 -33.70 -19.12
C LEU A 8 -7.72 -32.23 -19.48
N GLY A 9 -8.55 -31.97 -20.49
CA GLY A 9 -8.94 -30.60 -20.85
C GLY A 9 -9.65 -29.85 -19.72
N LEU A 10 -10.58 -30.52 -19.03
CA LEU A 10 -11.30 -29.95 -17.88
C LEU A 10 -10.40 -29.68 -16.68
N LEU A 11 -9.45 -30.57 -16.39
CA LEU A 11 -8.49 -30.37 -15.31
C LEU A 11 -7.58 -29.17 -15.58
N LEU A 12 -7.06 -29.05 -16.80
CA LEU A 12 -6.21 -27.92 -17.19
C LEU A 12 -6.97 -26.57 -17.15
N LEU A 13 -8.23 -26.56 -17.58
CA LEU A 13 -9.10 -25.39 -17.48
C LEU A 13 -9.39 -24.99 -16.03
N GLY A 14 -9.65 -25.98 -15.16
CA GLY A 14 -9.92 -25.74 -13.74
C GLY A 14 -8.74 -25.11 -13.00
N THR A 15 -7.52 -25.62 -13.20
CA THR A 15 -6.32 -25.05 -12.57
C THR A 15 -5.96 -23.67 -13.14
N ALA A 16 -6.13 -23.44 -14.44
CA ALA A 16 -5.90 -22.12 -15.04
C ALA A 16 -6.87 -21.06 -14.50
N ALA A 17 -8.14 -21.41 -14.33
CA ALA A 17 -9.16 -20.49 -13.79
C ALA A 17 -8.87 -20.11 -12.32
N LEU A 18 -8.45 -21.07 -11.48
CA LEU A 18 -8.07 -20.80 -10.09
C LEU A 18 -6.82 -19.91 -9.99
N GLY A 19 -5.81 -20.13 -10.83
CA GLY A 19 -4.60 -19.29 -10.88
C GLY A 19 -4.89 -17.85 -11.31
N ALA A 20 -5.75 -17.66 -12.32
CA ALA A 20 -6.15 -16.34 -12.79
C ALA A 20 -6.93 -15.54 -11.73
N LEU A 21 -7.86 -16.19 -11.01
CA LEU A 21 -8.61 -15.56 -9.92
C LEU A 21 -7.71 -15.18 -8.74
N GLY A 22 -6.75 -16.03 -8.38
CA GLY A 22 -5.74 -15.73 -7.36
C GLY A 22 -4.87 -14.54 -7.74
N ALA A 23 -4.38 -14.49 -8.98
CA ALA A 23 -3.57 -13.37 -9.49
C ALA A 23 -4.36 -12.04 -9.49
N LEU A 24 -5.63 -12.05 -9.87
CA LEU A 24 -6.50 -10.86 -9.86
C LEU A 24 -6.77 -10.35 -8.43
N ILE A 25 -6.96 -11.24 -7.46
CA ILE A 25 -7.14 -10.86 -6.05
C ILE A 25 -5.85 -10.23 -5.50
N ILE A 26 -4.69 -10.82 -5.77
CA ILE A 26 -3.39 -10.31 -5.31
C ILE A 26 -3.06 -8.97 -6.00
N GLN A 27 -3.36 -8.82 -7.30
CA GLN A 27 -3.22 -7.56 -8.02
C GLN A 27 -4.17 -6.47 -7.50
N ASP A 28 -5.42 -6.81 -7.14
CA ASP A 28 -6.38 -5.83 -6.59
C ASP A 28 -5.94 -5.36 -5.20
N GLN A 29 -5.38 -6.25 -4.38
CA GLN A 29 -4.84 -5.90 -3.06
C GLN A 29 -3.64 -4.94 -3.17
N LEU A 30 -2.73 -5.20 -4.11
CA LEU A 30 -1.56 -4.35 -4.32
C LEU A 30 -1.92 -3.00 -4.99
N ARG A 31 -2.96 -2.97 -5.83
CA ARG A 31 -3.53 -1.71 -6.37
C ARG A 31 -4.31 -0.93 -5.33
N ARG A 32 -5.05 -1.58 -4.41
CA ARG A 32 -5.82 -0.93 -3.34
C ARG A 32 -4.95 -0.13 -2.38
N HIS A 33 -3.80 -0.69 -1.97
CA HIS A 33 -2.89 -0.03 -1.01
C HIS A 33 -2.33 1.31 -1.53
N ARG A 34 -2.05 1.43 -2.84
CA ARG A 34 -1.67 2.71 -3.47
C ARG A 34 -2.88 3.60 -3.83
N ARG A 35 -4.07 3.04 -4.07
CA ARG A 35 -5.27 3.79 -4.51
C ARG A 35 -6.00 4.52 -3.38
N ASP A 36 -5.92 4.06 -2.14
CA ASP A 36 -6.74 4.64 -1.07
C ASP A 36 -6.18 5.97 -0.53
N LEU A 37 -4.84 6.17 -0.53
CA LEU A 37 -4.23 7.49 -0.26
C LEU A 37 -4.57 8.51 -1.36
N PHE A 38 -4.58 8.12 -2.63
CA PHE A 38 -4.87 9.01 -3.76
C PHE A 38 -6.30 8.88 -4.30
N SER A 39 -7.23 8.42 -3.46
CA SER A 39 -8.63 8.19 -3.85
C SER A 39 -9.39 9.51 -4.05
N PRO A 40 -10.33 9.62 -5.01
CA PRO A 40 -11.25 10.76 -5.09
C PRO A 40 -12.07 10.96 -3.79
N ASN A 41 -12.31 9.87 -3.03
CA ASN A 41 -13.08 9.90 -1.80
C ASN A 41 -12.23 10.28 -0.59
N ALA A 42 -12.57 11.41 0.05
CA ALA A 42 -11.83 11.94 1.19
C ALA A 42 -11.82 11.04 2.43
N PHE A 43 -12.84 10.21 2.66
CA PHE A 43 -12.87 9.30 3.80
C PHE A 43 -11.87 8.14 3.64
N ARG A 44 -11.67 7.67 2.41
CA ARG A 44 -10.65 6.65 2.12
C ARG A 44 -9.24 7.18 2.35
N ARG A 45 -9.00 8.43 1.96
CA ARG A 45 -7.71 9.11 2.21
C ARG A 45 -7.46 9.30 3.70
N LEU A 46 -8.49 9.67 4.45
CA LEU A 46 -8.40 9.77 5.90
C LEU A 46 -8.09 8.41 6.56
N ALA A 47 -8.75 7.33 6.12
CA ALA A 47 -8.46 5.99 6.61
C ALA A 47 -7.03 5.55 6.28
N ALA A 48 -6.56 5.84 5.07
CA ALA A 48 -5.18 5.58 4.65
C ALA A 48 -4.16 6.39 5.48
N LEU A 49 -4.44 7.67 5.77
CA LEU A 49 -3.64 8.45 6.72
C LEU A 49 -3.68 7.87 8.14
N GLY A 50 -4.82 7.30 8.54
CA GLY A 50 -4.96 6.59 9.82
C GLY A 50 -4.06 5.36 9.90
N HIS A 51 -3.96 4.59 8.82
CA HIS A 51 -3.06 3.45 8.71
C HIS A 51 -1.59 3.88 8.70
N MET A 52 -1.22 4.87 7.87
CA MET A 52 0.14 5.42 7.82
C MET A 52 0.61 5.95 9.18
N ALA A 53 -0.29 6.46 10.02
CA ALA A 53 0.08 6.96 11.34
C ALA A 53 0.59 5.88 12.32
N GLY A 54 0.39 4.58 12.01
CA GLY A 54 0.87 3.46 12.81
C GLY A 54 1.99 2.64 12.15
N GLU A 55 2.39 2.99 10.93
CA GLU A 55 3.49 2.32 10.22
C GLU A 55 4.85 2.82 10.73
N PRO A 56 5.89 1.97 10.75
CA PRO A 56 7.24 2.38 11.13
C PRO A 56 7.80 3.41 10.15
N ALA A 57 8.64 4.30 10.67
CA ALA A 57 9.30 5.31 9.88
C ALA A 57 10.25 4.67 8.86
N SER A 58 10.08 5.02 7.59
CA SER A 58 10.93 4.60 6.49
C SER A 58 11.01 5.71 5.44
N VAL A 59 12.09 5.75 4.68
CA VAL A 59 12.28 6.73 3.60
C VAL A 59 11.12 6.69 2.60
N ASP A 60 10.66 5.48 2.23
CA ASP A 60 9.54 5.29 1.31
C ASP A 60 8.23 5.87 1.87
N ALA A 61 7.93 5.64 3.16
CA ALA A 61 6.73 6.18 3.81
C ALA A 61 6.76 7.72 3.90
N ILE A 62 7.94 8.28 4.21
CA ILE A 62 8.18 9.73 4.28
C ILE A 62 7.97 10.37 2.89
N MET A 63 8.59 9.81 1.85
CA MET A 63 8.42 10.30 0.47
C MET A 63 6.95 10.21 0.02
N LEU A 64 6.27 9.10 0.33
CA LEU A 64 4.85 8.93 0.00
C LEU A 64 3.95 9.98 0.65
N LEU A 65 4.19 10.31 1.92
CA LEU A 65 3.43 11.35 2.63
C LEU A 65 3.74 12.75 2.10
N ARG A 66 4.99 13.01 1.68
CA ARG A 66 5.38 14.27 1.04
C ARG A 66 4.65 14.46 -0.29
N ASP A 67 4.61 13.42 -1.12
CA ASP A 67 3.88 13.41 -2.38
C ASP A 67 2.38 13.61 -2.15
N PHE A 68 1.79 12.89 -1.19
CA PHE A 68 0.39 13.07 -0.81
C PHE A 68 0.07 14.51 -0.38
N THR A 69 0.95 15.12 0.41
CA THR A 69 0.77 16.50 0.90
C THR A 69 0.77 17.52 -0.24
N SER A 70 1.63 17.33 -1.24
CA SER A 70 1.69 18.18 -2.44
C SER A 70 0.44 18.06 -3.30
N TRP A 71 -0.15 16.85 -3.36
CA TRP A 71 -1.28 16.53 -4.21
C TRP A 71 -2.65 16.81 -3.56
N GLU A 72 -2.78 16.70 -2.24
CA GLU A 72 -4.08 16.78 -1.54
C GLU A 72 -4.64 18.21 -1.53
N PRO A 73 -5.82 18.46 -2.14
CA PRO A 73 -6.41 19.80 -2.18
C PRO A 73 -7.00 20.25 -0.83
N ARG A 74 -7.40 19.32 0.05
CA ARG A 74 -8.07 19.67 1.31
C ARG A 74 -7.07 19.98 2.42
N LYS A 75 -7.10 21.22 2.92
CA LYS A 75 -6.19 21.71 3.98
C LYS A 75 -6.18 20.81 5.23
N MET A 76 -7.35 20.36 5.69
CA MET A 76 -7.45 19.51 6.88
C MET A 76 -6.66 18.19 6.75
N LEU A 77 -6.79 17.50 5.61
CA LEU A 77 -6.08 16.24 5.36
C LEU A 77 -4.58 16.48 5.18
N ARG A 78 -4.21 17.59 4.54
CA ARG A 78 -2.83 18.02 4.37
C ARG A 78 -2.15 18.29 5.72
N SER A 79 -2.81 19.03 6.61
CA SER A 79 -2.30 19.29 7.96
C SER A 79 -2.10 18.00 8.75
N ARG A 80 -3.04 17.05 8.64
CA ARG A 80 -2.90 15.73 9.27
C ARG A 80 -1.72 14.94 8.70
N ALA A 81 -1.55 14.93 7.38
CA ALA A 81 -0.44 14.26 6.73
C ALA A 81 0.92 14.86 7.12
N MET A 82 1.02 16.19 7.19
CA MET A 82 2.23 16.87 7.68
C MET A 82 2.57 16.50 9.13
N ALA A 83 1.57 16.38 10.00
CA ALA A 83 1.80 15.96 11.38
C ALA A 83 2.34 14.52 11.49
N ILE A 84 1.86 13.61 10.63
CA ILE A 84 2.37 12.24 10.56
C ILE A 84 3.79 12.24 9.98
N LEU A 85 4.02 12.99 8.90
CA LEU A 85 5.31 13.13 8.25
C LEU A 85 6.39 13.61 9.22
N GLY A 86 6.11 14.68 9.97
CA GLY A 86 7.09 15.24 10.92
C GLY A 86 7.48 14.24 12.01
N ARG A 87 6.52 13.47 12.54
CA ARG A 87 6.82 12.39 13.49
C ARG A 87 7.69 11.30 12.86
N MET A 88 7.34 10.85 11.65
CA MET A 88 8.12 9.82 10.96
C MET A 88 9.55 10.30 10.64
N GLU A 89 9.72 11.55 10.22
CA GLU A 89 11.04 12.14 10.01
C GLU A 89 11.85 12.16 11.32
N GLU A 90 11.23 12.54 12.43
CA GLU A 90 11.86 12.53 13.75
C GLU A 90 12.26 11.10 14.18
N ASP A 91 11.34 10.14 14.08
CA ASP A 91 11.60 8.73 14.42
C ASP A 91 12.71 8.13 13.55
N PHE A 92 12.73 8.45 12.26
CA PHE A 92 13.75 8.01 11.31
C PHE A 92 15.13 8.57 11.67
N LEU A 93 15.21 9.87 11.99
CA LEU A 93 16.45 10.52 12.40
C LEU A 93 16.98 9.96 13.72
N HIS A 94 16.11 9.73 14.71
CA HIS A 94 16.50 9.12 15.98
C HIS A 94 16.97 7.67 15.80
N GLY A 95 16.28 6.88 14.96
CA GLY A 95 16.70 5.52 14.60
C GLY A 95 18.07 5.49 13.92
N ALA A 96 18.30 6.36 12.92
CA ALA A 96 19.58 6.46 12.23
C ALA A 96 20.74 6.83 13.18
N SER A 97 20.51 7.78 14.10
CA SER A 97 21.53 8.17 15.10
C SER A 97 21.86 7.07 16.12
N SER A 98 20.96 6.11 16.34
CA SER A 98 21.16 5.01 17.27
C SER A 98 22.02 3.88 16.67
N GLU A 99 22.04 3.73 15.34
CA GLU A 99 22.89 2.75 14.65
C GLU A 99 24.35 3.23 14.50
N GLU A 100 24.58 4.54 14.42
CA GLU A 100 25.92 5.13 14.27
C GLU A 100 26.72 5.21 15.60
N GLY A 101 26.07 5.10 16.76
CA GLY A 101 26.71 5.20 18.08
C GLY A 101 27.37 3.93 18.62
N HIS A 102 27.44 2.85 17.83
CA HIS A 102 27.96 1.54 18.26
C HIS A 102 29.24 1.07 17.53
N SER A 103 29.97 1.99 16.87
CA SER A 103 31.27 1.71 16.25
C SER A 103 32.45 2.22 17.06
#